data_AF-A0A350EXF1-F1
#
_entry.id   AF-A0A350EXF1-F1
#
_cell.length_a   1.000
_cell.length_b   1.000
_cell.length_c   1.000
_cell.angle_alpha   90.00
_cell.angle_beta   90.00
_cell.angle_gamma   90.00
#
_symmetry.space_group_name_H-M   'P 1'
#
loop_
_entity.id
_entity.type
_entity.pdbx_description
1 polymer ?
#
loop_
_entity_poly.entity_id
_entity_poly.type
_entity_poly.pdbx_seq_one_letter_code
_entity_poly.pdbx_strand_id
1 'polypeptide(L)'
;VALNNSGMVEVVEGTLRLDGGGTLDGTIDIQAAGVLMLQAGAFVVPASASLGGDGGLAFGGGSARFENQLSLRGLVSISGGTWDFAADQVFDGLSMSGGNLRGAGRVTFTNSFSWTGGTMLDAGTTALAPGASGSIPGSPGTDLAAARRPEKRWRRWE
;
A
#
# COMPACT_ATOMS: atom_id res chain seq x y z
N VAL A 1 -17.82 -9.59 -8.35
CA VAL A 1 -18.86 -8.57 -8.02
C VAL A 1 -18.15 -7.36 -7.44
N ALA A 2 -18.52 -6.15 -7.87
CA ALA A 2 -17.92 -4.92 -7.37
C ALA A 2 -18.51 -4.52 -6.01
N LEU A 3 -17.70 -3.91 -5.13
CA LEU A 3 -18.17 -3.30 -3.89
C LEU A 3 -18.35 -1.80 -4.11
N ASN A 4 -19.57 -1.30 -3.89
CA ASN A 4 -19.86 0.14 -3.87
C ASN A 4 -20.26 0.51 -2.44
N ASN A 5 -19.33 1.10 -1.70
CA ASN A 5 -19.52 1.50 -0.32
C ASN A 5 -19.61 3.03 -0.20
N SER A 6 -20.71 3.54 0.33
CA SER A 6 -20.87 4.93 0.76
C SER A 6 -21.12 5.07 2.27
N GLY A 7 -21.13 3.94 2.99
CA GLY A 7 -21.37 3.87 4.44
C GLY A 7 -20.17 3.27 5.17
N MET A 8 -20.43 2.56 6.26
CA MET A 8 -19.40 1.90 7.04
C MET A 8 -19.26 0.43 6.64
N VAL A 9 -18.02 -0.02 6.46
CA VAL A 9 -17.63 -1.42 6.35
C VAL A 9 -16.62 -1.71 7.45
N GLU A 10 -16.92 -2.66 8.33
CA GLU A 10 -16.00 -3.16 9.34
C GLU A 10 -15.46 -4.53 8.92
N VAL A 11 -14.14 -4.69 8.97
CA VAL A 11 -13.46 -5.98 8.85
C VAL A 11 -12.99 -6.37 10.24
N VAL A 12 -13.88 -7.02 10.99
CA VAL A 12 -13.68 -7.40 12.40
C VAL A 12 -12.62 -8.49 12.54
N GLU A 13 -12.76 -9.55 11.76
CA GLU A 13 -11.89 -10.72 11.75
C GLU A 13 -11.80 -11.35 10.36
N GLY A 14 -10.76 -12.15 10.14
CA GLY A 14 -10.58 -12.89 8.90
C GLY A 14 -10.21 -11.99 7.72
N THR A 15 -10.57 -12.40 6.50
CA THR A 15 -10.22 -11.67 5.28
C THR A 15 -11.45 -11.28 4.49
N LEU A 16 -11.68 -9.97 4.34
CA LEU A 16 -12.61 -9.45 3.35
C LEU A 16 -11.88 -9.32 2.00
N ARG A 17 -12.17 -10.23 1.07
CA ARG A 17 -11.55 -10.26 -0.25
C ARG A 17 -12.45 -9.63 -1.32
N LEU A 18 -11.89 -8.70 -2.08
CA LEU A 18 -12.55 -8.00 -3.17
C LEU A 18 -11.85 -8.30 -4.51
N ASP A 19 -12.54 -9.01 -5.40
CA ASP A 19 -12.05 -9.39 -6.73
C ASP A 19 -12.65 -8.54 -7.87
N GLY A 20 -13.69 -7.73 -7.59
CA GLY A 20 -14.48 -7.06 -8.63
C GLY A 20 -14.25 -5.57 -8.82
N GLY A 21 -13.37 -4.93 -8.04
CA GLY A 21 -13.26 -3.46 -8.01
C GLY A 21 -14.45 -2.78 -7.35
N GLY A 22 -14.73 -1.54 -7.78
CA GLY A 22 -15.88 -0.73 -7.34
C GLY A 22 -15.48 0.58 -6.66
N THR A 23 -16.44 1.32 -6.14
CA THR A 23 -16.22 2.62 -5.49
C THR A 23 -16.25 2.49 -3.97
N LEU A 24 -15.18 2.92 -3.30
CA LEU A 24 -15.03 2.90 -1.85
C LEU A 24 -15.06 4.34 -1.32
N ASP A 25 -16.24 4.98 -1.32
CA ASP A 25 -16.45 6.39 -0.93
C ASP A 25 -16.80 6.56 0.57
N GLY A 26 -17.20 5.48 1.22
CA GLY A 26 -17.49 5.45 2.65
C GLY A 26 -16.27 5.23 3.55
N THR A 27 -16.54 4.78 4.77
CA THR A 27 -15.53 4.36 5.75
C THR A 27 -15.29 2.86 5.65
N ILE A 28 -14.01 2.47 5.64
CA ILE A 28 -13.57 1.09 5.88
C ILE A 28 -12.67 1.08 7.11
N ASP A 29 -13.10 0.36 8.13
CA ASP A 29 -12.33 0.11 9.36
C ASP A 29 -11.88 -1.35 9.40
N ILE A 30 -10.56 -1.57 9.45
CA ILE A 30 -9.95 -2.90 9.52
C ILE A 30 -9.48 -3.11 10.94
N GLN A 31 -10.19 -3.94 11.71
CA GLN A 31 -9.82 -4.22 13.10
C GLN A 31 -8.59 -5.13 13.16
N ALA A 32 -7.95 -5.22 14.32
CA ALA A 32 -6.64 -5.88 14.47
C ALA A 32 -6.59 -7.35 13.98
N ALA A 33 -7.70 -8.08 14.05
CA ALA A 33 -7.80 -9.47 13.56
C ALA A 33 -8.27 -9.59 12.10
N GLY A 34 -8.55 -8.45 11.45
CA GLY A 34 -9.07 -8.35 10.10
C GLY A 34 -7.99 -8.05 9.05
N VAL A 35 -8.32 -8.44 7.81
CA VAL A 35 -7.54 -8.11 6.62
C VAL A 35 -8.49 -7.71 5.49
N LEU A 36 -8.29 -6.51 4.92
CA LEU A 36 -8.89 -6.17 3.63
C LEU A 36 -7.96 -6.62 2.51
N MET A 37 -8.46 -7.42 1.57
CA MET A 37 -7.69 -7.88 0.41
C MET A 37 -8.30 -7.35 -0.89
N LEU A 38 -7.61 -6.42 -1.55
CA LEU A 38 -7.91 -5.97 -2.90
C LEU A 38 -7.17 -6.88 -3.89
N GLN A 39 -7.87 -7.85 -4.45
CA GLN A 39 -7.26 -8.88 -5.29
C GLN A 39 -7.28 -8.52 -6.78
N ALA A 40 -8.37 -7.92 -7.26
CA ALA A 40 -8.55 -7.65 -8.67
C ALA A 40 -9.58 -6.53 -8.89
N GLY A 41 -9.68 -6.08 -10.14
CA GLY A 41 -10.58 -5.00 -10.55
C GLY A 41 -9.98 -3.60 -10.34
N ALA A 42 -10.74 -2.59 -10.75
CA ALA A 42 -10.40 -1.19 -10.55
C ALA A 42 -11.21 -0.62 -9.39
N PHE A 43 -10.52 -0.09 -8.38
CA PHE A 43 -11.13 0.56 -7.24
C PHE A 43 -11.02 2.08 -7.37
N VAL A 44 -12.11 2.77 -7.10
CA VAL A 44 -12.15 4.23 -6.98
C VAL A 44 -12.20 4.56 -5.49
N VAL A 45 -11.17 5.24 -4.99
CA VAL A 45 -11.08 5.71 -3.61
C VAL A 45 -11.01 7.24 -3.64
N PRO A 46 -12.16 7.94 -3.61
CA PRO A 46 -12.18 9.39 -3.66
C PRO A 46 -11.57 10.00 -2.39
N ALA A 47 -11.18 11.29 -2.45
CA ALA A 47 -10.58 11.99 -1.31
C ALA A 47 -11.50 12.07 -0.07
N SER A 48 -12.83 11.90 -0.25
CA SER A 48 -13.83 11.84 0.82
C SER A 48 -13.80 10.53 1.62
N ALA A 49 -13.24 9.46 1.05
CA ALA A 49 -13.22 8.15 1.69
C ALA A 49 -12.35 8.13 2.95
N SER A 50 -12.61 7.19 3.84
CA SER A 50 -11.74 6.88 4.97
C SER A 50 -11.41 5.40 4.96
N LEU A 51 -10.12 5.06 4.91
CA LEU A 51 -9.65 3.68 5.03
C LEU A 51 -8.53 3.64 6.06
N GLY A 52 -8.76 2.86 7.12
CA GLY A 52 -7.84 2.77 8.24
C GLY A 52 -8.13 1.59 9.16
N GLY A 53 -7.46 1.58 10.30
CA GLY A 53 -7.59 0.57 11.34
C GLY A 53 -6.26 -0.12 11.69
N ASP A 54 -6.35 -1.03 12.64
CA ASP A 54 -5.21 -1.77 13.21
C ASP A 54 -4.89 -3.06 12.44
N GLY A 55 -5.79 -3.51 11.57
CA GLY A 55 -5.66 -4.72 10.75
C GLY A 55 -4.88 -4.51 9.45
N GLY A 56 -4.69 -5.61 8.73
CA GLY A 56 -3.86 -5.64 7.52
C GLY A 56 -4.56 -5.14 6.26
N LEU A 57 -3.79 -4.54 5.35
CA LEU A 57 -4.23 -4.25 3.98
C LEU A 57 -3.38 -5.03 2.98
N ALA A 58 -4.03 -5.86 2.17
CA ALA A 58 -3.38 -6.72 1.19
C ALA A 58 -3.78 -6.33 -0.24
N PHE A 59 -2.77 -5.98 -1.02
CA PHE A 59 -2.88 -5.66 -2.43
C PHE A 59 -2.39 -6.83 -3.28
N GLY A 60 -3.33 -7.71 -3.66
CA GLY A 60 -3.04 -8.91 -4.44
C GLY A 60 -3.05 -8.70 -5.94
N GLY A 61 -3.77 -7.69 -6.42
CA GLY A 61 -3.90 -7.36 -7.84
C GLY A 61 -4.99 -6.32 -8.10
N GLY A 62 -5.12 -5.90 -9.36
CA GLY A 62 -6.03 -4.81 -9.72
C GLY A 62 -5.37 -3.43 -9.63
N SER A 63 -6.16 -2.39 -9.42
CA SER A 63 -5.64 -1.03 -9.32
C SER A 63 -6.50 -0.10 -8.47
N ALA A 64 -5.88 0.88 -7.84
CA ALA A 64 -6.56 1.99 -7.18
C ALA A 64 -5.68 3.25 -7.22
N ARG A 65 -6.33 4.41 -7.10
CA ARG A 65 -5.69 5.68 -6.80
C ARG A 65 -6.21 6.17 -5.46
N PHE A 66 -5.28 6.52 -4.58
CA PHE A 66 -5.55 7.03 -3.24
C PHE A 66 -5.20 8.51 -3.19
N GLU A 67 -6.24 9.35 -3.17
CA GLU A 67 -6.10 10.81 -3.11
C GLU A 67 -6.05 11.35 -1.68
N ASN A 68 -6.36 10.49 -0.70
CA ASN A 68 -6.29 10.74 0.73
C ASN A 68 -5.16 9.93 1.38
N GLN A 69 -4.74 10.36 2.57
CA GLN A 69 -3.84 9.58 3.41
C GLN A 69 -4.61 8.44 4.08
N LEU A 70 -4.06 7.23 4.01
CA LEU A 70 -4.59 6.05 4.70
C LEU A 70 -4.16 6.06 6.18
N SER A 71 -5.07 5.65 7.08
CA SER A 71 -4.83 5.62 8.53
C SER A 71 -4.65 4.19 9.04
N LEU A 72 -3.63 3.51 8.55
CA LEU A 72 -3.37 2.09 8.84
C LEU A 72 -2.22 1.90 9.83
N ARG A 73 -2.42 1.01 10.81
CA ARG A 73 -1.37 0.54 11.72
C ARG A 73 -0.96 -0.91 11.47
N GLY A 74 -1.81 -1.69 10.81
CA GLY A 74 -1.45 -3.03 10.40
C GLY A 74 -0.49 -3.06 9.20
N LEU A 75 0.02 -4.25 8.89
CA LEU A 75 0.94 -4.45 7.78
C LEU A 75 0.25 -4.16 6.44
N VAL A 76 0.90 -3.36 5.59
CA VAL A 76 0.54 -3.23 4.18
C VAL A 76 1.35 -4.24 3.37
N SER A 77 0.69 -5.00 2.49
CA SER A 77 1.36 -5.95 1.59
C SER A 77 0.99 -5.71 0.15
N ILE A 78 1.97 -5.74 -0.76
CA ILE A 78 1.79 -5.61 -2.21
C ILE A 78 2.43 -6.82 -2.89
N SER A 79 1.61 -7.71 -3.43
CA SER A 79 2.07 -8.86 -4.20
C SER A 79 1.73 -8.76 -5.69
N GLY A 80 0.86 -7.84 -6.08
CA GLY A 80 0.49 -7.60 -7.47
C GLY A 80 -0.30 -6.32 -7.68
N GLY A 81 -0.68 -6.05 -8.93
CA GLY A 81 -1.52 -4.90 -9.29
C GLY A 81 -0.76 -3.58 -9.43
N THR A 82 -1.50 -2.47 -9.48
CA THR A 82 -0.93 -1.13 -9.63
C THR A 82 -1.62 -0.12 -8.71
N TRP A 83 -0.89 0.37 -7.73
CA TRP A 83 -1.40 1.19 -6.63
C TRP A 83 -0.75 2.56 -6.68
N ASP A 84 -1.58 3.58 -6.84
CA ASP A 84 -1.18 4.97 -6.98
C ASP A 84 -1.46 5.72 -5.67
N PHE A 85 -0.41 5.97 -4.89
CA PHE A 85 -0.50 6.83 -3.71
C PHE A 85 -0.20 8.27 -4.14
N ALA A 86 -1.26 9.02 -4.42
CA ALA A 86 -1.16 10.42 -4.83
C ALA A 86 -0.90 11.33 -3.63
N ALA A 87 -1.51 11.03 -2.48
CA ALA A 87 -1.23 11.67 -1.21
C ALA A 87 -0.07 10.99 -0.47
N ASP A 88 0.58 11.76 0.42
CA ASP A 88 1.60 11.24 1.32
C ASP A 88 1.01 10.14 2.22
N GLN A 89 1.81 9.11 2.47
CA GLN A 89 1.42 7.94 3.26
C GLN A 89 2.41 7.71 4.38
N VAL A 90 1.90 7.25 5.52
CA VAL A 90 2.69 6.77 6.65
C VAL A 90 2.17 5.39 7.00
N PHE A 91 3.03 4.39 6.94
CA PHE A 91 2.70 3.02 7.30
C PHE A 91 3.68 2.49 8.34
N ASP A 92 3.19 1.63 9.22
CA ASP A 92 4.07 0.96 10.17
C ASP A 92 5.01 -0.03 9.45
N GLY A 93 4.48 -0.81 8.53
CA GLY A 93 5.29 -1.70 7.71
C GLY A 93 4.76 -1.93 6.30
N LEU A 94 5.68 -2.20 5.37
CA LEU A 94 5.37 -2.65 4.01
C LEU A 94 6.14 -3.92 3.65
N SER A 95 5.42 -4.88 3.06
CA SER A 95 6.00 -6.03 2.35
C SER A 95 5.60 -5.99 0.88
N MET A 96 6.55 -5.71 -0.01
CA MET A 96 6.34 -5.64 -1.45
C MET A 96 7.10 -6.78 -2.13
N SER A 97 6.36 -7.76 -2.65
CA SER A 97 6.89 -8.91 -3.37
C SER A 97 6.57 -8.90 -4.87
N GLY A 98 5.71 -8.00 -5.32
CA GLY A 98 5.33 -7.84 -6.73
C GLY A 98 4.53 -6.57 -6.97
N GLY A 99 4.00 -6.43 -8.19
CA GLY A 99 3.15 -5.31 -8.60
C GLY A 99 3.89 -3.98 -8.77
N ASN A 100 3.12 -2.90 -8.84
CA ASN A 100 3.60 -1.56 -9.17
C ASN A 100 3.11 -0.57 -8.12
N LEU A 101 4.05 0.04 -7.41
CA LEU A 101 3.78 1.14 -6.49
C LEU A 101 4.15 2.45 -7.19
N ARG A 102 3.19 3.35 -7.38
CA ARG A 102 3.37 4.59 -8.15
C ARG A 102 2.73 5.80 -7.45
N GLY A 103 2.77 6.96 -8.10
CA GLY A 103 2.23 8.21 -7.56
C GLY A 103 3.29 9.20 -7.10
N ALA A 104 2.84 10.43 -6.84
CA ALA A 104 3.71 11.54 -6.43
C ALA A 104 3.91 11.62 -4.91
N GLY A 105 3.08 10.93 -4.12
CA GLY A 105 3.13 10.97 -2.67
C GLY A 105 4.43 10.41 -2.11
N ARG A 106 4.86 10.96 -0.97
CA ARG A 106 5.91 10.38 -0.14
C ARG A 106 5.33 9.25 0.70
N VAL A 107 5.90 8.06 0.57
CA VAL A 107 5.54 6.88 1.39
C VAL A 107 6.62 6.68 2.45
N THR A 108 6.26 6.86 3.72
CA THR A 108 7.17 6.71 4.86
C THR A 108 6.83 5.46 5.66
N PHE A 109 7.82 4.61 5.90
CA PHE A 109 7.69 3.44 6.77
C PHE A 109 8.35 3.67 8.11
N THR A 110 7.62 3.44 9.20
CA THR A 110 8.09 3.77 10.56
C THR A 110 8.81 2.61 11.25
N ASN A 111 8.53 1.35 10.87
CA ASN A 111 9.10 0.18 11.52
C ASN A 111 9.81 -0.76 10.53
N SER A 112 9.10 -1.31 9.54
CA SER A 112 9.65 -2.34 8.65
C SER A 112 9.38 -2.08 7.17
N PHE A 113 10.36 -2.41 6.34
CA PHE A 113 10.25 -2.35 4.89
C PHE A 113 10.93 -3.57 4.27
N SER A 114 10.18 -4.36 3.50
CA SER A 114 10.70 -5.49 2.74
C SER A 114 10.31 -5.33 1.29
N TRP A 115 11.29 -5.30 0.40
CA TRP A 115 11.06 -5.22 -1.04
C TRP A 115 11.83 -6.32 -1.76
N THR A 116 11.10 -7.35 -2.17
CA THR A 116 11.65 -8.56 -2.79
C THR A 116 11.26 -8.72 -4.26
N GLY A 117 10.34 -7.88 -4.76
CA GLY A 117 9.93 -7.83 -6.16
C GLY A 117 8.91 -6.72 -6.45
N GLY A 118 8.67 -6.46 -7.74
CA GLY A 118 7.79 -5.39 -8.21
C GLY A 118 8.49 -4.04 -8.39
N THR A 119 7.81 -3.08 -9.01
CA THR A 119 8.41 -1.82 -9.46
C THR A 119 7.88 -0.62 -8.67
N MET A 120 8.81 0.23 -8.24
CA MET A 120 8.50 1.53 -7.66
C MET A 120 8.65 2.61 -8.73
N LEU A 121 7.52 3.14 -9.21
CA LEU A 121 7.42 4.08 -10.32
C LEU A 121 7.29 5.55 -9.84
N ASP A 122 7.29 6.45 -10.83
CA ASP A 122 7.06 7.90 -10.72
C ASP A 122 8.06 8.67 -9.83
N ALA A 123 7.79 9.96 -9.63
CA ALA A 123 8.63 10.87 -8.87
C ALA A 123 8.42 10.80 -7.34
N GLY A 124 7.50 9.93 -6.87
CA GLY A 124 7.22 9.72 -5.45
C GLY A 124 8.47 9.31 -4.67
N THR A 125 8.48 9.61 -3.37
CA THR A 125 9.61 9.31 -2.48
C THR A 125 9.28 8.13 -1.59
N THR A 126 10.20 7.17 -1.48
CA THR A 126 10.13 6.09 -0.49
C THR A 126 11.10 6.38 0.64
N ALA A 127 10.60 6.50 1.87
CA ALA A 127 11.40 6.87 3.03
C ALA A 127 11.25 5.86 4.17
N LEU A 128 12.35 5.66 4.91
CA LEU A 128 12.34 4.98 6.21
C LEU A 128 12.51 6.02 7.31
N ALA A 129 11.68 5.93 8.35
CA ALA A 129 11.86 6.73 9.55
C ALA A 129 13.16 6.35 10.28
N PRO A 130 13.72 7.22 11.13
CA PRO A 130 14.83 6.86 12.02
C PRO A 130 14.47 5.63 12.87
N GLY A 131 15.34 4.62 12.88
CA GLY A 131 15.12 3.38 13.63
C GLY A 131 14.36 2.29 12.86
N ALA A 132 13.75 2.61 11.71
CA ALA A 132 13.14 1.60 10.85
C ALA A 132 14.20 0.72 10.18
N SER A 133 13.83 -0.53 9.91
CA SER A 133 14.67 -1.51 9.20
C SER A 133 14.13 -1.78 7.80
N GLY A 134 15.05 -1.91 6.83
CA GLY A 134 14.73 -2.17 5.43
C GLY A 134 15.52 -3.35 4.89
N SER A 135 14.87 -4.24 4.13
CA SER A 135 15.51 -5.33 3.40
C SER A 135 15.14 -5.25 1.92
N ILE A 136 16.17 -5.31 1.07
CA ILE A 136 16.05 -5.44 -0.38
C ILE A 136 16.98 -6.59 -0.78
N PRO A 137 16.53 -7.85 -0.70
CA PRO A 137 17.28 -8.96 -1.23
C PRO A 137 17.50 -8.72 -2.72
N GLY A 138 18.71 -8.98 -3.24
CA GLY A 138 19.05 -8.79 -4.65
C GLY A 138 18.26 -9.74 -5.56
N SER A 139 16.97 -9.49 -5.73
CA SER A 139 16.06 -10.26 -6.59
C SER A 139 15.92 -9.55 -7.94
N PRO A 140 15.80 -10.29 -9.06
CA PRO A 140 15.38 -9.72 -10.33
C PRO A 140 14.01 -9.04 -10.18
N GLY A 141 13.88 -7.79 -10.62
CA GLY A 141 12.60 -7.08 -10.63
C GLY A 141 12.36 -6.12 -9.46
N THR A 142 13.37 -5.73 -8.69
CA THR A 142 13.32 -4.58 -7.78
C THR A 142 13.80 -3.31 -8.50
N ASP A 143 12.97 -2.79 -9.40
CA ASP A 143 13.31 -1.62 -10.21
C ASP A 143 12.80 -0.31 -9.58
N LEU A 144 13.72 0.63 -9.35
CA LEU A 144 13.40 2.03 -9.06
C LEU A 144 13.32 2.79 -10.38
N ALA A 145 12.21 3.46 -10.67
CA ALA A 145 12.17 4.39 -11.80
C ALA A 145 13.21 5.50 -11.62
N ALA A 146 13.79 5.98 -12.71
CA ALA A 146 14.85 7.01 -12.69
C ALA A 146 14.44 8.31 -11.97
N ALA A 147 13.14 8.57 -11.84
CA ALA A 147 12.59 9.74 -11.16
C ALA A 147 12.40 9.54 -9.64
N ARG A 148 12.42 8.29 -9.13
CA ARG A 148 12.17 7.98 -7.73
C ARG A 148 13.41 8.27 -6.90
N ARG A 149 13.29 9.14 -5.88
CA ARG A 149 14.42 9.56 -5.04
C ARG A 149 14.43 8.81 -3.70
N PRO A 150 15.48 8.03 -3.37
CA PRO A 150 15.71 7.57 -2.01
C PRO A 150 16.26 8.71 -1.14
N GLU A 151 15.66 8.97 0.03
CA GLU A 151 16.03 10.14 0.85
C GLU A 151 17.25 9.90 1.78
N LYS A 152 17.71 8.66 1.94
CA LYS A 152 18.98 8.37 2.63
C LYS A 152 19.83 7.41 1.81
N ARG A 153 21.16 7.65 1.80
CA ARG A 153 22.16 6.74 1.22
C ARG A 153 21.96 5.35 1.83
N TRP A 154 21.23 4.50 1.13
CA TRP A 154 21.15 3.08 1.42
C TRP A 154 22.57 2.53 1.31
N ARG A 155 23.16 2.12 2.44
CA ARG A 155 24.42 1.37 2.38
C ARG A 155 24.08 0.02 1.78
N ARG A 156 24.56 -0.21 0.56
CA ARG A 156 24.64 -1.53 -0.03
C ARG A 156 25.54 -2.35 0.91
N TRP A 157 24.98 -3.35 1.56
CA TRP A 157 25.78 -4.37 2.22
C TRP A 157 26.37 -5.24 1.10
N GLU A 158 27.70 -5.27 1.04
CA GLU A 158 28.47 -6.22 0.23
C GLU A 158 28.20 -7.66 0.69
#